data_AF-A0A5B9PIF8-F1
#
_entry.id   AF-A0A5B9PIF8-F1
#
_cell.length_a   1.000
_cell.length_b   1.000
_cell.length_c   1.000
_cell.angle_alpha   90.00
_cell.angle_beta   90.00
_cell.angle_gamma   90.00
#
_symmetry.space_group_name_H-M   'P 1'
#
loop_
_entity.id
_entity.type
_entity.pdbx_description
1 polymer ?
#
loop_
_entity_poly.entity_id
_entity_poly.type
_entity_poly.pdbx_seq_one_letter_code
_entity_poly.pdbx_strand_id
1 'polypeptide(L)'
;MILYAVLGLLFIAMIVLAVLSAKKDWHWLNPVLLVFIFLAGSAAMIAMAQTLHLRRTALKKLNTAEQRVATAEKNRQEMIFGDISSAEYGPNSLRGLSQQVELMQLGRGREWSGGTVENVDGEIKFTFPTEQPENEDANMSLNDVELFAFANDAQNRPVSFVGKFLVVEQTPKELFLKISVPIANWDEYRAPKAATWTLFERMPFDKHGIFRDLYRHLFPEEASLAASDFNIGKFRQFLTTNEFAIPAAKLGMDPASPEYERLIDEVSFDGLSLGTIDAWVDKAPNRQSERFEPTPAEVFIRYKFTGNSNETYTVDDKTGKLDTDGTFSVQGHAVDPLLHLSPGSESRDVSFRKDDIVEIDQRTAEGYQRPDGTQVPPFVDREPNVVVEDRIFRRKLVDFPYEMTNLYNRGFQAETDQQRLASNNEVQDTALQDLLKQQQERTREKIAIENDNNLLRNDLDRVSAILQQRDQQVAENARRIESLEMKLEELRRSIELRAQSISSSSR
;
A
#
# COMPACT_ATOMS: atom_id res chain seq x y z
N MET A 1 13.68 -42.54 -10.54
CA MET A 1 14.96 -43.29 -10.57
C MET A 1 14.77 -44.81 -10.62
N ILE A 2 13.95 -45.41 -9.76
CA ILE A 2 13.78 -46.88 -9.69
C ILE A 2 13.36 -47.52 -11.04
N LEU A 3 12.44 -46.90 -11.78
CA LEU A 3 12.00 -47.40 -13.10
C LEU A 3 13.15 -47.50 -14.11
N TYR A 4 14.04 -46.50 -14.16
CA TYR A 4 15.17 -46.46 -15.07
C TYR A 4 16.26 -47.47 -14.68
N ALA A 5 16.45 -47.71 -13.38
CA ALA A 5 17.35 -48.75 -12.89
C ALA A 5 16.85 -50.17 -13.27
N VAL A 6 15.54 -50.41 -13.15
CA VAL A 6 14.92 -51.70 -13.56
C VAL A 6 15.02 -51.91 -15.07
N LEU A 7 14.77 -50.86 -15.88
CA LEU A 7 14.96 -50.90 -17.33
C LEU A 7 16.42 -51.17 -17.73
N GLY A 8 17.37 -50.51 -17.06
CA GLY A 8 18.80 -50.74 -17.27
C GLY A 8 19.23 -52.18 -16.96
N LEU A 9 18.71 -52.75 -15.87
CA LEU A 9 19.00 -54.13 -15.47
C LEU A 9 18.38 -55.15 -16.44
N LEU A 10 17.14 -54.91 -16.90
CA LEU A 10 16.49 -55.71 -17.95
C LEU A 10 17.28 -55.66 -19.27
N PHE A 11 17.81 -54.50 -19.64
CA PHE A 11 18.61 -54.34 -20.85
C PHE A 11 19.95 -55.11 -20.77
N ILE A 12 20.62 -55.06 -19.61
CA ILE A 12 21.84 -55.86 -19.37
C ILE A 12 21.52 -57.36 -19.43
N ALA A 13 20.44 -57.81 -18.78
CA ALA A 13 19.99 -59.19 -18.83
C ALA A 13 19.67 -59.66 -20.27
N MET A 14 19.06 -58.79 -21.08
CA MET A 14 18.78 -59.05 -22.49
C MET A 14 20.07 -59.23 -23.31
N ILE A 15 21.10 -58.40 -23.09
CA ILE A 15 22.41 -58.53 -23.77
C ILE A 15 23.07 -59.86 -23.39
N VAL A 16 23.08 -60.22 -22.10
CA VAL A 16 23.67 -61.48 -21.62
C VAL A 16 22.95 -62.68 -22.24
N LEU A 17 21.62 -62.67 -22.28
CA LEU A 17 20.82 -63.74 -22.91
C LEU A 17 21.04 -63.81 -24.42
N ALA A 18 21.19 -62.67 -25.11
CA ALA A 18 21.49 -62.63 -26.54
C ALA A 18 22.87 -63.24 -26.85
N VAL A 19 23.90 -62.96 -26.04
CA VAL A 19 25.24 -63.55 -26.18
C VAL A 19 25.21 -65.07 -25.92
N LEU A 20 24.44 -65.51 -24.92
CA LEU A 20 24.26 -66.93 -24.62
C LEU A 20 23.45 -67.67 -25.71
N SER A 21 22.50 -67.00 -26.36
CA SER A 21 21.68 -67.54 -27.46
C SER A 21 22.48 -67.96 -28.70
N ALA A 22 23.66 -67.35 -28.91
CA ALA A 22 24.50 -67.58 -30.08
C ALA A 22 25.21 -68.96 -30.06
N LYS A 23 25.19 -69.68 -28.92
CA LYS A 23 25.71 -71.04 -28.83
C LYS A 23 24.61 -72.05 -29.21
N LYS A 24 24.70 -72.50 -30.46
CA LYS A 24 24.04 -73.61 -31.16
C LYS A 24 23.12 -74.51 -30.28
N ASP A 25 21.83 -74.48 -30.60
CA ASP A 25 20.76 -75.47 -30.27
C ASP A 25 19.70 -75.13 -29.20
N TRP A 26 19.45 -73.85 -28.85
CA TRP A 26 18.38 -73.49 -27.88
C TRP A 26 17.15 -72.82 -28.51
N HIS A 27 16.21 -73.63 -29.02
CA HIS A 27 15.00 -73.16 -29.71
C HIS A 27 14.01 -72.36 -28.85
N TRP A 28 14.01 -72.54 -27.53
CA TRP A 28 13.07 -71.85 -26.61
C TRP A 28 13.53 -70.44 -26.22
N LEU A 29 14.78 -70.06 -26.52
CA LEU A 29 15.34 -68.78 -26.09
C LEU A 29 14.88 -67.61 -26.98
N ASN A 30 14.57 -67.88 -28.25
CA ASN A 30 14.02 -66.90 -29.20
C ASN A 30 12.68 -66.28 -28.73
N PRO A 31 11.65 -67.06 -28.33
CA PRO A 31 10.39 -66.48 -27.84
C PRO A 31 10.56 -65.70 -26.53
N VAL A 32 11.47 -66.13 -25.64
CA VAL A 32 11.78 -65.40 -24.40
C VAL A 32 12.40 -64.04 -24.69
N LEU A 33 13.34 -63.98 -25.65
CA LEU A 33 13.97 -62.73 -26.08
C LEU A 33 12.95 -61.78 -26.73
N LEU A 34 12.01 -62.32 -27.50
CA LEU A 34 10.91 -61.55 -28.11
C LEU A 34 9.98 -60.93 -27.04
N VAL A 35 9.66 -61.68 -25.99
CA VAL A 35 8.89 -61.18 -24.83
C VAL A 35 9.66 -60.07 -24.09
N PHE A 36 10.97 -60.23 -23.89
CA PHE A 36 11.79 -59.18 -23.25
C PHE A 36 11.87 -57.90 -24.08
N ILE A 37 12.04 -58.00 -25.41
CA ILE A 37 12.00 -56.84 -26.31
C ILE A 37 10.64 -56.15 -26.24
N PHE A 38 9.55 -56.93 -26.23
CA PHE A 38 8.19 -56.37 -26.12
C PHE A 38 7.96 -55.63 -24.80
N LEU A 39 8.40 -56.20 -23.67
CA LEU A 39 8.32 -55.56 -22.35
C LEU A 39 9.19 -54.30 -22.27
N ALA A 40 10.42 -54.35 -22.81
CA ALA A 40 11.31 -53.19 -22.87
C ALA A 40 10.72 -52.07 -23.73
N GLY A 41 10.14 -52.41 -24.89
CA GLY A 41 9.45 -51.45 -25.76
C GLY A 41 8.23 -50.81 -25.09
N SER A 42 7.42 -51.60 -24.39
CA SER A 42 6.27 -51.11 -23.64
C SER A 42 6.69 -50.17 -22.50
N ALA A 43 7.72 -50.52 -21.74
CA ALA A 43 8.26 -49.68 -20.68
C ALA A 43 8.88 -48.37 -21.22
N ALA A 44 9.55 -48.42 -22.38
CA ALA A 44 10.06 -47.23 -23.06
C ALA A 44 8.94 -46.29 -23.52
N MET A 45 7.82 -46.82 -24.03
CA MET A 45 6.65 -46.01 -24.39
C MET A 45 6.04 -45.31 -23.15
N ILE A 46 5.94 -46.01 -22.02
CA ILE A 46 5.45 -45.41 -20.76
C ILE A 46 6.39 -44.29 -20.31
N ALA A 47 7.70 -44.50 -20.36
CA ALA A 47 8.68 -43.47 -20.01
C ALA A 47 8.59 -42.24 -20.94
N MET A 48 8.43 -42.45 -22.25
CA MET A 48 8.20 -41.35 -23.21
C MET A 48 6.88 -40.62 -22.96
N ALA A 49 5.81 -41.33 -22.61
CA ALA A 49 4.54 -40.71 -22.27
C ALA A 49 4.66 -39.84 -21.01
N GLN A 50 5.40 -40.29 -20.00
CA GLN A 50 5.67 -39.52 -18.78
C GLN A 50 6.52 -38.28 -19.06
N THR A 51 7.58 -38.37 -19.86
CA THR A 51 8.41 -37.20 -20.21
C THR A 51 7.63 -36.19 -21.04
N LEU A 52 6.80 -36.65 -21.98
CA LEU A 52 5.89 -35.78 -22.74
C LEU A 52 4.85 -35.12 -21.83
N HIS A 53 4.29 -35.84 -20.85
CA HIS A 53 3.36 -35.26 -19.89
C HIS A 53 4.02 -34.21 -19.00
N LEU A 54 5.22 -34.49 -18.48
CA LEU A 54 6.02 -33.55 -17.68
C LEU A 54 6.35 -32.30 -18.50
N ARG A 55 6.80 -32.47 -19.74
CA ARG A 55 7.08 -31.34 -20.66
C ARG A 55 5.83 -30.51 -20.93
N ARG A 56 4.68 -31.15 -21.24
CA ARG A 56 3.40 -30.45 -21.45
C ARG A 56 2.97 -29.68 -20.21
N THR A 57 3.13 -30.27 -19.03
CA THR A 57 2.79 -29.62 -17.75
C THR A 57 3.71 -28.44 -17.47
N ALA A 58 5.02 -28.58 -17.71
CA ALA A 58 5.98 -27.50 -17.58
C ALA A 58 5.69 -26.35 -18.56
N LEU A 59 5.38 -26.66 -19.83
CA LEU A 59 5.01 -25.64 -20.83
C LEU A 59 3.69 -24.94 -20.49
N LYS A 60 2.69 -25.66 -19.97
CA LYS A 60 1.45 -25.04 -19.47
C LYS A 60 1.75 -24.07 -18.31
N LYS A 61 2.58 -24.49 -17.36
CA LYS A 61 3.00 -23.63 -16.24
C LYS A 61 3.74 -22.39 -16.72
N LEU A 62 4.65 -22.54 -17.69
CA LEU A 62 5.37 -21.43 -18.31
C LEU A 62 4.40 -20.44 -18.97
N ASN A 63 3.48 -20.92 -19.82
CA ASN A 63 2.50 -20.06 -20.49
C ASN A 63 1.57 -19.34 -19.48
N THR A 64 1.11 -20.04 -18.43
CA THR A 64 0.32 -19.38 -17.37
C THR A 64 1.13 -18.36 -16.58
N ALA A 65 2.44 -18.57 -16.40
CA ALA A 65 3.32 -17.60 -15.75
C ALA A 65 3.53 -16.38 -16.64
N GLU A 66 3.77 -16.56 -17.95
CA GLU A 66 3.88 -15.48 -18.93
C GLU A 66 2.59 -14.64 -18.99
N GLN A 67 1.42 -15.28 -19.01
CA GLN A 67 0.14 -14.58 -18.97
C GLN A 67 -0.05 -13.79 -17.66
N ARG A 68 0.37 -14.33 -16.52
CA ARG A 68 0.32 -13.62 -15.24
C ARG A 68 1.24 -12.40 -15.22
N VAL A 69 2.45 -12.53 -15.76
CA VAL A 69 3.40 -11.41 -15.89
C VAL A 69 2.82 -10.33 -16.81
N ALA A 70 2.32 -10.68 -17.99
CA ALA A 70 1.70 -9.73 -18.90
C ALA A 70 0.48 -9.02 -18.29
N THR A 71 -0.35 -9.75 -17.53
CA THR A 71 -1.49 -9.16 -16.82
C THR A 71 -1.04 -8.24 -15.68
N ALA A 72 -0.02 -8.64 -14.91
CA ALA A 72 0.52 -7.82 -13.85
C ALA A 72 1.19 -6.54 -14.38
N GLU A 73 1.90 -6.62 -15.51
CA GLU A 73 2.48 -5.45 -16.18
C GLU A 73 1.40 -4.49 -16.68
N LYS A 74 0.32 -5.02 -17.28
CA LYS A 74 -0.84 -4.22 -17.70
C LYS A 74 -1.47 -3.52 -16.50
N ASN A 75 -1.78 -4.25 -15.42
CA ASN A 75 -2.36 -3.69 -14.21
C ASN A 75 -1.45 -2.63 -13.58
N ARG A 76 -0.13 -2.86 -13.58
CA ARG A 76 0.85 -1.87 -13.11
C ARG A 76 0.82 -0.60 -13.95
N GLN A 77 0.76 -0.71 -15.27
CA GLN A 77 0.65 0.46 -16.16
C GLN A 77 -0.66 1.20 -15.96
N GLU A 78 -1.77 0.47 -15.79
CA GLU A 78 -3.09 1.04 -15.49
C GLU A 78 -3.12 1.76 -14.13
N MET A 79 -2.45 1.22 -13.11
CA MET A 79 -2.29 1.91 -11.82
C MET A 79 -1.41 3.16 -11.93
N ILE A 80 -0.38 3.16 -12.77
CA ILE A 80 0.53 4.32 -12.91
C ILE A 80 -0.13 5.44 -13.73
N PHE A 81 -0.76 5.10 -14.85
CA PHE A 81 -1.21 6.08 -15.85
C PHE A 81 -2.73 6.19 -15.99
N GLY A 82 -3.50 5.24 -15.47
CA GLY A 82 -4.94 5.13 -15.69
C GLY A 82 -5.27 4.34 -16.94
N ASP A 83 -6.48 4.52 -17.45
CA ASP A 83 -6.90 3.91 -18.72
C ASP A 83 -5.99 4.41 -19.86
N ILE A 84 -5.24 3.50 -20.47
CA ILE A 84 -4.26 3.80 -21.53
C ILE A 84 -4.95 4.36 -22.78
N SER A 85 -6.26 4.14 -22.92
CA SER A 85 -7.07 4.69 -24.02
C SER A 85 -7.60 6.10 -23.75
N SER A 86 -7.47 6.59 -22.52
CA SER A 86 -7.82 7.95 -22.13
C SER A 86 -6.68 8.92 -22.48
N ALA A 87 -7.02 10.07 -23.06
CA ALA A 87 -6.06 11.16 -23.26
C ALA A 87 -5.67 11.84 -21.93
N GLU A 88 -6.46 11.61 -20.88
CA GLU A 88 -6.29 12.17 -19.55
C GLU A 88 -5.84 11.06 -18.58
N TYR A 89 -4.97 11.41 -17.61
CA TYR A 89 -4.60 10.45 -16.57
C TYR A 89 -5.84 10.09 -15.74
N GLY A 90 -6.09 8.79 -15.56
CA GLY A 90 -7.28 8.35 -14.84
C GLY A 90 -7.31 8.89 -13.41
N PRO A 91 -8.50 9.22 -12.84
CA PRO A 91 -8.62 9.84 -11.52
C PRO A 91 -8.06 8.99 -10.37
N ASN A 92 -7.95 7.68 -10.55
CA ASN A 92 -7.39 6.74 -9.58
C ASN A 92 -5.95 6.29 -9.92
N SER A 93 -5.30 6.94 -10.90
CA SER A 93 -3.93 6.62 -11.28
C SER A 93 -2.92 7.37 -10.42
N LEU A 94 -1.73 6.80 -10.20
CA LEU A 94 -0.66 7.45 -9.45
C LEU A 94 -0.25 8.79 -10.07
N ARG A 95 -0.25 8.90 -11.41
CA ARG A 95 0.00 10.18 -12.09
C ARG A 95 -1.13 11.19 -11.90
N GLY A 96 -2.39 10.76 -12.02
CA GLY A 96 -3.55 11.62 -11.76
C GLY A 96 -3.57 12.15 -10.33
N LEU A 97 -3.30 11.27 -9.36
CA LEU A 97 -3.15 11.63 -7.95
C LEU A 97 -1.94 12.54 -7.71
N SER A 98 -0.78 12.26 -8.32
CA SER A 98 0.39 13.14 -8.23
C SER A 98 0.09 14.53 -8.77
N GLN A 99 -0.61 14.62 -9.90
CA GLN A 99 -1.01 15.91 -10.49
C GLN A 99 -2.00 16.64 -9.61
N GLN A 100 -2.98 15.94 -9.01
CA GLN A 100 -3.89 16.53 -8.04
C GLN A 100 -3.14 17.03 -6.80
N VAL A 101 -2.17 16.26 -6.29
CA VAL A 101 -1.33 16.64 -5.16
C VAL A 101 -0.46 17.85 -5.51
N GLU A 102 0.11 17.89 -6.71
CA GLU A 102 0.91 19.01 -7.20
C GLU A 102 0.07 20.28 -7.36
N LEU A 103 -1.15 20.17 -7.88
CA LEU A 103 -2.12 21.28 -7.91
C LEU A 103 -2.52 21.73 -6.50
N MET A 104 -2.75 20.79 -5.58
CA MET A 104 -2.99 21.10 -4.16
C MET A 104 -1.76 21.75 -3.49
N GLN A 105 -0.55 21.45 -3.94
CA GLN A 105 0.69 22.06 -3.44
C GLN A 105 0.94 23.45 -4.04
N LEU A 106 0.61 23.66 -5.32
CA LEU A 106 0.73 24.96 -5.98
C LEU A 106 -0.09 26.05 -5.26
N GLY A 107 -1.26 25.71 -4.71
CA GLY A 107 -2.06 26.65 -3.91
C GLY A 107 -1.47 27.01 -2.53
N ARG A 108 -0.50 26.24 -2.01
CA ARG A 108 0.10 26.46 -0.68
C ARG A 108 1.18 27.56 -0.65
N GLY A 109 1.56 28.10 -1.82
CA GLY A 109 2.67 29.06 -1.93
C GLY A 109 4.01 28.42 -1.52
N ARG A 110 5.04 29.26 -1.30
CA ARG A 110 6.34 28.78 -0.83
C ARG A 110 6.26 28.32 0.64
N GLU A 111 6.96 27.23 0.93
CA GLU A 111 7.07 26.62 2.27
C GLU A 111 8.53 26.70 2.75
N TRP A 112 8.72 27.14 3.99
CA TRP A 112 10.01 27.15 4.67
C TRP A 112 9.93 26.34 5.95
N SER A 113 10.25 25.06 5.85
CA SER A 113 10.14 24.09 6.95
C SER A 113 11.37 24.07 7.84
N GLY A 114 11.15 23.98 9.14
CA GLY A 114 12.15 23.55 10.09
C GLY A 114 13.17 24.59 10.51
N GLY A 115 12.83 25.87 10.39
CA GLY A 115 13.69 26.94 10.89
C GLY A 115 13.60 27.08 12.40
N THR A 116 14.71 27.48 13.02
CA THR A 116 14.75 27.74 14.46
C THR A 116 14.32 29.16 14.74
N VAL A 117 13.61 29.38 15.84
CA VAL A 117 13.05 30.69 16.15
C VAL A 117 13.57 31.23 17.46
N GLU A 118 13.99 32.50 17.43
CA GLU A 118 14.50 33.25 18.57
C GLU A 118 13.80 34.60 18.66
N ASN A 119 13.54 35.08 19.87
CA ASN A 119 13.04 36.43 20.08
C ASN A 119 14.23 37.39 20.24
N VAL A 120 14.32 38.40 19.39
CA VAL A 120 15.36 39.43 19.41
C VAL A 120 14.69 40.79 19.48
N ASP A 121 14.82 41.48 20.62
CA ASP A 121 14.33 42.84 20.85
C ASP A 121 12.84 43.09 20.53
N GLY A 122 11.99 42.07 20.69
CA GLY A 122 10.56 42.16 20.43
C GLY A 122 10.14 41.78 19.01
N GLU A 123 11.10 41.45 18.15
CA GLU A 123 10.89 40.82 16.85
C GLU A 123 11.23 39.33 16.90
N ILE A 124 10.65 38.57 15.98
CA ILE A 124 10.92 37.15 15.86
C ILE A 124 11.94 36.92 14.75
N LYS A 125 13.08 36.35 15.11
CA LYS A 125 14.11 35.93 14.17
C LYS A 125 13.90 34.46 13.84
N PHE A 126 13.58 34.16 12.58
CA PHE A 126 13.48 32.81 12.04
C PHE A 126 14.75 32.49 11.26
N THR A 127 15.52 31.49 11.68
CA THR A 127 16.75 31.06 11.00
C THR A 127 16.46 29.82 10.16
N PHE A 128 16.78 29.86 8.87
CA PHE A 128 16.59 28.71 7.97
C PHE A 128 17.52 27.54 8.36
N PRO A 129 17.08 26.27 8.22
CA PRO A 129 17.94 25.12 8.46
C PRO A 129 19.03 24.94 7.40
N THR A 130 18.84 25.53 6.22
CA THR A 130 19.83 25.58 5.13
C THR A 130 19.80 26.97 4.54
N GLU A 131 20.98 27.55 4.32
CA GLU A 131 21.11 28.90 3.76
C GLU A 131 20.42 28.97 2.40
N GLN A 132 19.57 29.98 2.21
CA GLN A 132 18.93 30.20 0.92
C GLN A 132 20.00 30.63 -0.09
N PRO A 133 19.99 30.06 -1.32
CA PRO A 133 20.95 30.46 -2.34
C PRO A 133 20.77 31.95 -2.65
N GLU A 134 21.86 32.71 -2.52
CA GLU A 134 21.88 34.18 -2.59
C GLU A 134 21.50 34.75 -3.98
N ASN A 135 21.19 33.93 -5.00
CA ASN A 135 21.28 34.37 -6.39
C ASN A 135 20.33 33.77 -7.46
N GLU A 136 19.28 33.01 -7.14
CA GLU A 136 18.40 32.53 -8.24
C GLU A 136 17.24 33.46 -8.61
N ASP A 137 16.77 34.33 -7.71
CA ASP A 137 15.70 35.28 -8.03
C ASP A 137 15.87 36.62 -7.30
N ALA A 138 16.66 37.52 -7.90
CA ALA A 138 16.84 38.92 -7.44
C ALA A 138 15.53 39.76 -7.39
N ASN A 139 14.37 39.15 -7.69
CA ASN A 139 13.04 39.76 -7.65
C ASN A 139 12.15 39.27 -6.50
N MET A 140 12.61 38.37 -5.62
CA MET A 140 11.77 37.78 -4.57
C MET A 140 12.19 38.19 -3.16
N SER A 141 12.27 39.49 -2.92
CA SER A 141 12.27 39.99 -1.54
C SER A 141 10.95 39.58 -0.87
N LEU A 142 11.04 38.94 0.29
CA LEU A 142 9.91 38.63 1.16
C LEU A 142 9.52 39.82 2.03
N ASN A 143 10.22 40.95 1.95
CA ASN A 143 9.88 42.14 2.74
C ASN A 143 8.43 42.56 2.47
N ASP A 144 7.70 42.89 3.54
CA ASP A 144 6.27 43.21 3.54
C ASP A 144 5.32 42.06 3.13
N VAL A 145 5.81 40.83 3.00
CA VAL A 145 4.97 39.64 2.80
C VAL A 145 4.45 39.15 4.15
N GLU A 146 3.14 38.87 4.23
CA GLU A 146 2.55 38.19 5.38
C GLU A 146 2.72 36.68 5.25
N LEU A 147 3.35 36.08 6.25
CA LEU A 147 3.59 34.65 6.37
C LEU A 147 2.78 34.05 7.52
N PHE A 148 2.38 32.80 7.34
CA PHE A 148 1.67 32.01 8.34
C PHE A 148 2.67 31.09 9.02
N ALA A 149 2.86 31.24 10.33
CA ALA A 149 3.84 30.47 11.09
C ALA A 149 3.21 29.34 11.90
N PHE A 150 3.90 28.21 11.94
CA PHE A 150 3.50 27.01 12.67
C PHE A 150 4.65 26.48 13.51
N ALA A 151 4.39 26.12 14.76
CA ALA A 151 5.33 25.43 15.61
C ALA A 151 5.37 23.95 15.24
N ASN A 152 6.57 23.38 15.20
CA ASN A 152 6.81 22.00 14.81
C ASN A 152 6.92 21.06 16.02
N ASP A 153 6.70 19.76 15.78
CA ASP A 153 6.99 18.70 16.74
C ASP A 153 8.48 18.29 16.72
N ALA A 154 8.83 17.29 17.53
CA ALA A 154 10.19 16.76 17.62
C ALA A 154 10.71 16.14 16.30
N GLN A 155 9.83 15.87 15.34
CA GLN A 155 10.16 15.37 14.01
C GLN A 155 10.17 16.49 12.96
N ASN A 156 10.16 17.75 13.40
CA ASN A 156 10.20 18.94 12.57
C ASN A 156 8.97 19.10 11.65
N ARG A 157 7.82 18.56 12.06
CA ARG A 157 6.56 18.69 11.33
C ARG A 157 5.70 19.76 11.97
N PRO A 158 5.08 20.67 11.21
CA PRO A 158 4.23 21.71 11.79
C PRO A 158 2.98 21.10 12.45
N VAL A 159 2.72 21.46 13.71
CA VAL A 159 1.67 20.89 14.56
C VAL A 159 0.77 21.91 15.26
N SER A 160 1.22 23.15 15.43
CA SER A 160 0.41 24.20 16.07
C SER A 160 0.52 25.51 15.30
N PHE A 161 -0.60 26.19 15.06
CA PHE A 161 -0.57 27.53 14.50
C PHE A 161 -0.03 28.52 15.53
N VAL A 162 0.97 29.30 15.12
CA VAL A 162 1.55 30.34 15.97
C VAL A 162 0.87 31.66 15.70
N GLY A 163 0.71 32.02 14.42
CA GLY A 163 0.13 33.30 14.04
C GLY A 163 0.51 33.79 12.65
N LYS A 164 0.09 35.02 12.35
CA LYS A 164 0.44 35.74 11.12
C LYS A 164 1.56 36.73 11.39
N PHE A 165 2.55 36.74 10.51
CA PHE A 165 3.76 37.51 10.66
C PHE A 165 4.09 38.27 9.39
N LEU A 166 4.29 39.57 9.49
CA LEU A 166 4.86 40.38 8.44
C LEU A 166 6.38 40.22 8.44
N VAL A 167 6.98 39.94 7.29
CA VAL A 167 8.43 39.94 7.13
C VAL A 167 8.92 41.38 7.05
N VAL A 168 9.75 41.78 8.02
CA VAL A 168 10.34 43.12 8.11
C VAL A 168 11.67 43.18 7.36
N GLU A 169 12.48 42.15 7.52
CA GLU A 169 13.80 42.05 6.90
C GLU A 169 14.11 40.59 6.54
N GLN A 170 14.79 40.40 5.42
CA GLN A 170 15.25 39.10 4.94
C GLN A 170 16.75 39.12 4.69
N THR A 171 17.43 38.10 5.19
CA THR A 171 18.81 37.75 4.84
C THR A 171 18.85 36.32 4.26
N PRO A 172 19.96 35.88 3.64
CA PRO A 172 20.07 34.52 3.13
C PRO A 172 19.92 33.42 4.19
N LYS A 173 20.12 33.75 5.48
CA LYS A 173 20.05 32.77 6.59
C LYS A 173 18.87 33.00 7.53
N GLU A 174 18.30 34.20 7.56
CA GLU A 174 17.36 34.61 8.61
C GLU A 174 16.26 35.52 8.06
N LEU A 175 15.06 35.41 8.62
CA LEU A 175 13.95 36.35 8.47
C LEU A 175 13.67 37.04 9.80
N PHE A 176 13.43 38.35 9.76
CA PHE A 176 12.92 39.12 10.88
C PHE A 176 11.42 39.32 10.68
N LEU A 177 10.65 38.85 11.65
CA LEU A 177 9.21 38.71 11.58
C LEU A 177 8.55 39.57 12.67
N LYS A 178 7.52 40.31 12.28
CA LYS A 178 6.69 41.10 13.17
C LYS A 178 5.27 40.57 13.17
N ILE A 179 4.68 40.41 14.35
CA ILE A 179 3.31 39.92 14.49
C ILE A 179 2.34 40.88 13.80
N SER A 180 1.51 40.38 12.88
CA SER A 180 0.46 41.16 12.23
C SER A 180 -0.80 41.30 13.08
N VAL A 181 -1.14 40.25 13.85
CA VAL A 181 -2.34 40.17 14.70
C VAL A 181 -1.97 39.65 16.08
N PRO A 182 -2.30 40.33 17.19
CA PRO A 182 -1.96 39.89 18.54
C PRO A 182 -2.58 38.51 18.85
N ILE A 183 -1.77 37.57 19.37
CA ILE A 183 -2.21 36.22 19.74
C ILE A 183 -2.36 36.13 21.26
N ALA A 184 -3.45 35.52 21.73
CA ALA A 184 -3.82 35.45 23.16
C ALA A 184 -2.80 34.67 24.04
N ASN A 185 -1.98 33.80 23.46
CA ASN A 185 -0.98 32.98 24.16
C ASN A 185 0.46 33.32 23.75
N TRP A 186 0.73 34.58 23.42
CA TRP A 186 2.05 35.02 22.94
C TRP A 186 3.20 34.61 23.85
N ASP A 187 3.00 34.62 25.17
CA ASP A 187 4.03 34.29 26.15
C ASP A 187 4.50 32.82 26.10
N GLU A 188 3.67 31.89 25.61
CA GLU A 188 4.03 30.48 25.42
C GLU A 188 5.00 30.29 24.24
N TYR A 189 4.82 31.07 23.18
CA TYR A 189 5.67 31.07 21.98
C TYR A 189 6.87 32.01 22.10
N ARG A 190 6.87 32.89 23.11
CA ARG A 190 7.96 33.84 23.43
C ARG A 190 9.13 33.18 24.14
N ALA A 191 8.91 32.08 24.86
CA ALA A 191 9.96 31.37 25.59
C ALA A 191 10.53 30.24 24.71
N PRO A 192 11.74 30.37 24.15
CA PRO A 192 12.27 29.41 23.19
C PRO A 192 12.69 28.14 23.93
N LYS A 193 11.79 27.17 24.07
CA LYS A 193 12.19 25.77 24.21
C LYS A 193 12.45 25.20 22.82
N ALA A 194 13.57 25.59 22.20
CA ALA A 194 14.07 25.00 20.95
C ALA A 194 12.98 24.66 19.92
N ALA A 195 11.98 25.54 19.77
CA ALA A 195 10.84 25.28 18.90
C ALA A 195 11.27 25.58 17.47
N THR A 196 11.24 24.56 16.61
CA THR A 196 11.37 24.78 15.18
C THR A 196 10.01 25.18 14.62
N TRP A 197 10.00 26.11 13.67
CA TRP A 197 8.79 26.55 13.00
C TRP A 197 8.81 26.18 11.52
N THR A 198 7.63 26.18 10.92
CA THR A 198 7.44 26.15 9.46
C THR A 198 6.63 27.37 9.06
N LEU A 199 7.11 28.10 8.05
CA LEU A 199 6.43 29.27 7.51
C LEU A 199 5.79 28.94 6.16
N PHE A 200 4.59 29.47 5.92
CA PHE A 200 3.90 29.38 4.64
C PHE A 200 3.58 30.76 4.10
N GLU A 201 3.76 30.93 2.80
CA GLU A 201 3.33 32.13 2.07
C GLU A 201 1.80 32.21 1.93
N ARG A 202 1.11 31.07 1.89
CA ARG A 202 -0.34 31.00 1.84
C ARG A 202 -0.88 30.00 2.87
N MET A 203 -2.07 30.29 3.35
CA MET A 203 -2.77 29.41 4.28
C MET A 203 -3.11 28.07 3.61
N PRO A 204 -2.83 26.91 4.24
CA PRO A 204 -3.21 25.62 3.68
C PRO A 204 -4.73 25.48 3.51
N PHE A 205 -5.15 24.74 2.48
CA PHE A 205 -6.57 24.55 2.10
C PHE A 205 -7.44 24.00 3.23
N ASP A 206 -8.57 24.69 3.46
CA ASP A 206 -9.72 24.22 4.24
C ASP A 206 -10.72 23.50 3.33
N LYS A 207 -11.28 22.35 3.75
CA LYS A 207 -12.25 21.58 2.95
C LYS A 207 -13.54 21.34 3.74
N HIS A 208 -14.67 21.24 3.05
CA HIS A 208 -15.90 20.75 3.68
C HIS A 208 -15.73 19.29 4.13
N GLY A 209 -16.31 18.93 5.28
CA GLY A 209 -16.43 17.51 5.69
C GLY A 209 -15.18 16.80 6.22
N ILE A 210 -13.99 17.37 6.16
CA ILE A 210 -12.71 16.75 6.60
C ILE A 210 -12.70 16.29 8.08
N PHE A 211 -13.30 17.02 9.03
CA PHE A 211 -13.49 16.53 10.40
C PHE A 211 -14.51 15.38 10.46
N ARG A 212 -15.54 15.42 9.62
CA ARG A 212 -16.56 14.36 9.55
C ARG A 212 -15.98 13.08 8.99
N ASP A 213 -15.12 13.17 7.97
CA ASP A 213 -14.43 12.02 7.39
C ASP A 213 -13.46 11.41 8.38
N LEU A 214 -12.69 12.25 9.09
CA LEU A 214 -11.87 11.78 10.21
C LEU A 214 -12.71 11.09 11.29
N TYR A 215 -13.82 11.69 11.69
CA TYR A 215 -14.71 11.11 12.69
C TYR A 215 -15.22 9.74 12.23
N ARG A 216 -15.68 9.61 10.99
CA ARG A 216 -16.08 8.32 10.40
C ARG A 216 -14.94 7.31 10.37
N HIS A 217 -13.71 7.75 10.13
CA HIS A 217 -12.54 6.88 10.14
C HIS A 217 -12.23 6.36 11.55
N LEU A 218 -12.28 7.23 12.56
CA LEU A 218 -12.04 6.87 13.96
C LEU A 218 -13.19 6.07 14.58
N PHE A 219 -14.40 6.23 14.04
CA PHE A 219 -15.63 5.55 14.48
C PHE A 219 -16.32 4.88 13.28
N PRO A 220 -15.79 3.75 12.77
CA PRO A 220 -16.26 3.09 11.55
C PRO A 220 -17.74 2.67 11.60
N GLU A 221 -18.27 2.40 12.79
CA GLU A 221 -19.69 2.14 13.01
C GLU A 221 -20.60 3.30 12.56
N GLU A 222 -20.10 4.54 12.61
CA GLU A 222 -20.83 5.74 12.16
C GLU A 222 -20.53 6.10 10.69
N ALA A 223 -19.52 5.47 10.07
CA ALA A 223 -19.20 5.66 8.65
C ALA A 223 -20.29 5.12 7.70
N SER A 224 -21.03 4.10 8.15
CA SER A 224 -22.10 3.46 7.36
C SER A 224 -23.46 4.16 7.45
N LEU A 225 -23.59 5.16 8.32
CA LEU A 225 -24.85 5.87 8.53
C LEU A 225 -25.09 6.88 7.40
N ALA A 226 -26.34 6.95 6.93
CA ALA A 226 -26.77 8.00 6.03
C ALA A 226 -26.58 9.38 6.70
N ALA A 227 -26.44 10.45 5.92
CA ALA A 227 -26.27 11.80 6.47
C ALA A 227 -27.40 12.21 7.44
N SER A 228 -28.62 11.67 7.24
CA SER A 228 -29.78 11.85 8.11
C SER A 228 -29.65 11.17 9.48
N ASP A 229 -28.81 10.13 9.59
CA ASP A 229 -28.61 9.33 10.80
C ASP A 229 -27.33 9.74 11.55
N PHE A 230 -26.67 10.82 11.09
CA PHE A 230 -25.45 11.33 11.68
C PHE A 230 -25.68 11.83 13.11
N ASN A 231 -24.91 11.32 14.08
CA ASN A 231 -25.04 11.72 15.47
C ASN A 231 -24.26 13.02 15.74
N ILE A 232 -24.93 14.15 15.51
CA ILE A 232 -24.37 15.50 15.75
C ILE A 232 -23.81 15.64 17.17
N GLY A 233 -24.50 15.11 18.19
CA GLY A 233 -24.08 15.26 19.59
C GLY A 233 -22.74 14.59 19.88
N LYS A 234 -22.54 13.36 19.41
CA LYS A 234 -21.25 12.67 19.53
C LYS A 234 -20.16 13.34 18.72
N PHE A 235 -20.48 13.82 17.52
CA PHE A 235 -19.51 14.54 16.70
C PHE A 235 -19.05 15.83 17.38
N ARG A 236 -19.95 16.61 17.98
CA ARG A 236 -19.61 17.78 18.80
C ARG A 236 -18.71 17.42 19.98
N GLN A 237 -19.02 16.32 20.67
CA GLN A 237 -18.17 15.84 21.77
C GLN A 237 -16.77 15.47 21.25
N PHE A 238 -16.68 14.82 20.10
CA PHE A 238 -15.41 14.54 19.44
C PHE A 238 -14.64 15.83 19.12
N LEU A 239 -15.31 16.84 18.56
CA LEU A 239 -14.71 18.14 18.25
C LEU A 239 -14.14 18.84 19.48
N THR A 240 -14.80 18.72 20.64
CA THR A 240 -14.45 19.44 21.86
C THR A 240 -13.51 18.69 22.80
N THR A 241 -13.51 17.35 22.77
CA THR A 241 -12.82 16.51 23.78
C THR A 241 -11.48 15.97 23.29
N ASN A 242 -11.30 15.84 21.97
CA ASN A 242 -10.12 15.20 21.42
C ASN A 242 -9.01 16.22 21.18
N GLU A 243 -7.76 15.90 21.55
CA GLU A 243 -6.60 16.78 21.36
C GLU A 243 -6.42 17.25 19.91
N PHE A 244 -7.01 16.51 18.96
CA PHE A 244 -6.85 16.68 17.54
C PHE A 244 -7.97 17.47 16.85
N ALA A 245 -9.12 17.71 17.48
CA ALA A 245 -10.28 18.17 16.74
C ALA A 245 -10.44 19.70 16.78
N ILE A 246 -10.87 20.31 17.89
CA ILE A 246 -10.91 21.78 18.06
C ILE A 246 -10.91 22.14 19.57
N PRO A 247 -9.81 22.01 20.33
CA PRO A 247 -9.82 22.34 21.76
C PRO A 247 -9.88 23.87 21.99
N ALA A 248 -10.87 24.37 22.73
CA ALA A 248 -11.03 25.80 23.03
C ALA A 248 -9.74 26.48 23.54
N ALA A 249 -8.99 25.78 24.40
CA ALA A 249 -7.73 26.27 24.96
C ALA A 249 -6.66 26.58 23.91
N LYS A 250 -6.62 25.80 22.80
CA LYS A 250 -5.66 26.03 21.69
C LYS A 250 -6.03 27.25 20.85
N LEU A 251 -7.31 27.60 20.83
CA LEU A 251 -7.82 28.77 20.12
C LEU A 251 -7.79 30.05 20.97
N GLY A 252 -7.38 29.96 22.25
CA GLY A 252 -7.50 31.07 23.19
C GLY A 252 -8.96 31.48 23.44
N MET A 253 -9.90 30.56 23.24
CA MET A 253 -11.33 30.76 23.45
C MET A 253 -11.76 30.11 24.77
N ASP A 254 -12.77 30.69 25.42
CA ASP A 254 -13.43 30.04 26.55
C ASP A 254 -14.33 28.90 26.01
N PRO A 255 -14.18 27.64 26.48
CA PRO A 255 -15.08 26.55 26.10
C PRO A 255 -16.57 26.83 26.36
N ALA A 256 -16.89 27.74 27.29
CA ALA A 256 -18.25 28.17 27.58
C ALA A 256 -18.71 29.39 26.77
N SER A 257 -17.86 29.94 25.89
CA SER A 257 -18.21 31.11 25.08
C SER A 257 -19.20 30.76 23.96
N PRO A 258 -20.19 31.65 23.68
CA PRO A 258 -21.08 31.51 22.52
C PRO A 258 -20.32 31.46 21.19
N GLU A 259 -19.18 32.16 21.10
CA GLU A 259 -18.30 32.18 19.93
C GLU A 259 -17.70 30.80 19.65
N TYR A 260 -17.19 30.12 20.68
CA TYR A 260 -16.69 28.76 20.54
C TYR A 260 -17.82 27.76 20.24
N GLU A 261 -19.00 27.92 20.84
CA GLU A 261 -20.13 27.04 20.52
C GLU A 261 -20.54 27.16 19.06
N ARG A 262 -20.64 28.39 18.54
CA ARG A 262 -20.94 28.68 17.14
C ARG A 262 -19.94 28.05 16.20
N LEU A 263 -18.66 28.09 16.55
CA LEU A 263 -17.58 27.50 15.79
C LEU A 263 -17.72 25.97 15.67
N ILE A 264 -18.06 25.31 16.77
CA ILE A 264 -18.35 23.87 16.78
C ILE A 264 -19.64 23.58 16.00
N ASP A 265 -20.66 24.44 16.08
CA ASP A 265 -21.90 24.34 15.31
C ASP A 265 -21.63 24.39 13.80
N GLU A 266 -20.90 25.40 13.32
CA GLU A 266 -20.56 25.56 11.91
C GLU A 266 -19.85 24.33 11.33
N VAL A 267 -18.96 23.72 12.10
CA VAL A 267 -18.31 22.47 11.69
C VAL A 267 -19.26 21.27 11.76
N SER A 268 -20.06 21.18 12.82
CA SER A 268 -20.94 20.04 13.06
C SER A 268 -22.07 19.96 12.05
N PHE A 269 -22.59 21.13 11.66
CA PHE A 269 -23.75 21.29 10.81
C PHE A 269 -23.39 21.33 9.31
N ASP A 270 -22.11 21.44 8.95
CA ASP A 270 -21.67 21.55 7.56
C ASP A 270 -22.22 20.41 6.66
N GLY A 271 -22.99 20.74 5.63
CA GLY A 271 -23.65 19.79 4.73
C GLY A 271 -24.91 19.12 5.31
N LEU A 272 -25.41 19.52 6.47
CA LEU A 272 -26.71 19.07 7.00
C LEU A 272 -27.84 20.01 6.56
N SER A 273 -29.06 19.48 6.54
CA SER A 273 -30.22 20.30 6.25
C SER A 273 -30.63 21.17 7.42
N LEU A 274 -31.16 22.35 7.13
CA LEU A 274 -31.65 23.28 8.15
C LEU A 274 -32.72 22.64 9.03
N GLY A 275 -33.60 21.81 8.47
CA GLY A 275 -34.58 21.06 9.25
C GLY A 275 -33.95 20.07 10.24
N THR A 276 -32.85 19.43 9.86
CA THR A 276 -32.09 18.53 10.74
C THR A 276 -31.39 19.30 11.85
N ILE A 277 -30.82 20.46 11.51
CA ILE A 277 -30.13 21.36 12.44
C ILE A 277 -31.13 21.90 13.47
N ASP A 278 -32.25 22.49 13.03
CA ASP A 278 -33.30 23.01 13.91
C ASP A 278 -33.83 21.90 14.85
N ALA A 279 -34.14 20.72 14.31
CA ALA A 279 -34.65 19.60 15.11
C ALA A 279 -33.64 19.09 16.16
N TRP A 280 -32.34 19.24 15.91
CA TRP A 280 -31.29 18.91 16.88
C TRP A 280 -31.13 20.02 17.92
N VAL A 281 -31.11 21.28 17.48
CA VAL A 281 -31.01 22.47 18.33
C VAL A 281 -32.13 22.49 19.37
N ASP A 282 -33.38 22.26 18.95
CA ASP A 282 -34.56 22.25 19.84
C ASP A 282 -34.48 21.18 20.95
N LYS A 283 -33.71 20.12 20.73
CA LYS A 283 -33.57 18.99 21.66
C LYS A 283 -32.32 19.05 22.52
N ALA A 284 -31.41 19.99 22.29
CA ALA A 284 -30.12 20.07 22.98
C ALA A 284 -30.25 20.87 24.29
N PRO A 285 -30.26 20.22 25.48
CA PRO A 285 -30.75 20.86 26.71
C PRO A 285 -29.77 21.82 27.40
N ASN A 286 -28.60 22.15 26.83
CA ASN A 286 -27.56 22.96 27.50
C ASN A 286 -26.75 23.83 26.53
N ARG A 287 -27.38 24.38 25.48
CA ARG A 287 -26.70 25.29 24.55
C ARG A 287 -26.45 26.64 25.20
N GLN A 288 -25.31 27.25 24.89
CA GLN A 288 -24.95 28.60 25.32
C GLN A 288 -25.52 29.66 24.36
N SER A 289 -25.74 29.29 23.10
CA SER A 289 -26.30 30.09 22.02
C SER A 289 -27.79 29.85 21.83
N GLU A 290 -28.55 30.92 21.58
CA GLU A 290 -30.01 30.89 21.49
C GLU A 290 -30.51 30.19 20.21
N ARG A 291 -29.85 30.38 19.06
CA ARG A 291 -30.20 29.73 17.79
C ARG A 291 -29.03 29.75 16.81
N PHE A 292 -28.90 28.70 15.99
CA PHE A 292 -27.96 28.69 14.88
C PHE A 292 -28.61 29.34 13.66
N GLU A 293 -28.15 30.54 13.29
CA GLU A 293 -28.68 31.31 12.16
C GLU A 293 -27.60 31.47 11.08
N PRO A 294 -27.60 30.62 10.04
CA PRO A 294 -26.66 30.74 8.95
C PRO A 294 -26.98 31.95 8.07
N THR A 295 -25.94 32.57 7.51
CA THR A 295 -26.13 33.66 6.56
C THR A 295 -26.68 33.12 5.23
N PRO A 296 -27.38 33.94 4.42
CA PRO A 296 -27.87 33.49 3.11
C PRO A 296 -26.78 33.01 2.15
N ALA A 297 -25.51 33.37 2.38
CA ALA A 297 -24.38 32.88 1.58
C ALA A 297 -23.93 31.46 1.99
N GLU A 298 -24.33 31.00 3.17
CA GLU A 298 -24.00 29.70 3.74
C GLU A 298 -25.16 28.70 3.62
N VAL A 299 -26.29 29.13 3.03
CA VAL A 299 -27.45 28.28 2.79
C VAL A 299 -27.49 27.95 1.30
N PHE A 300 -27.57 26.67 0.99
CA PHE A 300 -27.72 26.14 -0.35
C PHE A 300 -29.10 25.49 -0.48
N ILE A 301 -29.85 25.86 -1.51
CA ILE A 301 -31.14 25.25 -1.81
C ILE A 301 -30.88 24.09 -2.77
N ARG A 302 -31.25 22.89 -2.34
CA ARG A 302 -31.22 21.68 -3.16
C ARG A 302 -32.52 21.60 -3.97
N TYR A 303 -32.38 21.63 -5.29
CA TYR A 303 -33.48 21.52 -6.24
C TYR A 303 -33.44 20.15 -6.92
N LYS A 304 -34.62 19.53 -7.06
CA LYS A 304 -34.81 18.35 -7.87
C LYS A 304 -35.60 18.70 -9.13
N PHE A 305 -35.06 18.33 -10.29
CA PHE A 305 -35.74 18.50 -11.57
C PHE A 305 -36.88 17.49 -11.72
N THR A 306 -38.12 17.98 -11.85
CA THR A 306 -39.33 17.18 -12.12
C THR A 306 -39.55 16.92 -13.62
N GLY A 307 -38.87 17.69 -14.47
CA GLY A 307 -38.81 17.55 -15.93
C GLY A 307 -37.42 17.94 -16.45
N ASN A 308 -37.20 17.90 -17.77
CA ASN A 308 -35.94 18.39 -18.34
C ASN A 308 -35.83 19.91 -18.17
N SER A 309 -34.60 20.40 -18.07
CA SER A 309 -34.25 21.82 -18.02
C SER A 309 -34.80 22.56 -19.24
N ASN A 310 -35.36 23.74 -19.02
CA ASN A 310 -35.82 24.60 -20.10
C ASN A 310 -34.68 25.44 -20.69
N GLU A 311 -33.62 25.65 -19.91
CA GLU A 311 -32.44 26.40 -20.30
C GLU A 311 -31.21 25.49 -20.40
N THR A 312 -30.25 25.95 -21.20
CA THR A 312 -28.87 25.46 -21.21
C THR A 312 -28.00 26.44 -20.44
N TYR A 313 -27.19 25.92 -19.52
CA TYR A 313 -26.30 26.74 -18.69
C TYR A 313 -24.90 26.72 -19.26
N THR A 314 -24.42 27.90 -19.63
CA THR A 314 -23.03 28.10 -20.04
C THR A 314 -22.17 28.26 -18.80
N VAL A 315 -21.15 27.41 -18.67
CA VAL A 315 -20.16 27.48 -17.60
C VAL A 315 -18.95 28.24 -18.15
N ASP A 316 -18.77 29.50 -17.76
CA ASP A 316 -17.74 30.40 -18.31
C ASP A 316 -16.44 30.39 -17.48
N ASP A 317 -15.30 30.36 -18.20
CA ASP A 317 -14.00 30.90 -17.79
C ASP A 317 -13.66 32.12 -18.65
N LYS A 318 -13.26 33.21 -17.98
CA LYS A 318 -12.10 34.03 -18.34
C LYS A 318 -11.82 34.96 -17.17
N THR A 319 -10.68 34.74 -16.49
CA THR A 319 -10.00 35.64 -15.53
C THR A 319 -10.27 35.52 -14.02
N GLY A 320 -10.69 34.34 -13.53
CA GLY A 320 -10.68 34.03 -12.09
C GLY A 320 -9.60 33.01 -11.73
N LYS A 321 -8.59 33.40 -10.93
CA LYS A 321 -7.70 32.47 -10.21
C LYS A 321 -8.36 32.12 -8.88
N LEU A 322 -8.37 30.84 -8.52
CA LEU A 322 -9.10 30.38 -7.35
C LEU A 322 -8.41 29.18 -6.71
N ASP A 323 -7.31 29.46 -6.03
CA ASP A 323 -6.59 28.51 -5.17
C ASP A 323 -7.38 28.19 -3.88
N THR A 324 -8.74 28.23 -3.84
CA THR A 324 -9.53 28.23 -2.58
C THR A 324 -10.98 27.66 -2.50
N ASP A 325 -11.81 27.48 -3.53
CA ASP A 325 -13.27 27.30 -3.28
C ASP A 325 -13.81 25.87 -3.49
N GLY A 326 -14.90 25.56 -2.74
CA GLY A 326 -15.74 24.34 -2.65
C GLY A 326 -17.02 24.15 -3.52
N THR A 327 -18.23 24.72 -3.33
CA THR A 327 -19.44 24.44 -4.18
C THR A 327 -20.06 25.74 -4.74
N PHE A 328 -20.71 25.70 -5.92
CA PHE A 328 -20.98 26.81 -6.86
C PHE A 328 -21.18 28.24 -6.30
N SER A 329 -20.63 29.28 -6.98
CA SER A 329 -20.74 30.69 -6.55
C SER A 329 -22.05 31.37 -6.96
N VAL A 330 -22.31 32.56 -6.37
CA VAL A 330 -23.52 33.40 -6.57
C VAL A 330 -23.75 33.88 -8.02
N GLN A 331 -22.85 33.52 -8.93
CA GLN A 331 -22.86 33.87 -10.34
C GLN A 331 -22.97 32.63 -11.24
N GLY A 332 -23.07 31.43 -10.67
CA GLY A 332 -23.28 30.17 -11.39
C GLY A 332 -22.00 29.39 -11.75
N HIS A 333 -20.86 29.69 -11.13
CA HIS A 333 -19.59 29.00 -11.44
C HIS A 333 -19.38 27.77 -10.58
N ALA A 334 -18.85 26.68 -11.16
CA ALA A 334 -18.54 25.42 -10.50
C ALA A 334 -17.39 25.55 -9.51
N VAL A 335 -17.44 24.71 -8.50
CA VAL A 335 -16.46 24.77 -7.43
C VAL A 335 -15.99 23.35 -7.02
N ASP A 336 -16.66 22.29 -7.51
CA ASP A 336 -16.09 20.93 -7.52
C ASP A 336 -15.06 20.79 -8.66
N PRO A 337 -13.78 20.44 -8.38
CA PRO A 337 -12.73 20.31 -9.37
C PRO A 337 -12.93 19.16 -10.38
N LEU A 338 -13.83 18.20 -10.13
CA LEU A 338 -14.20 17.16 -11.10
C LEU A 338 -15.16 17.64 -12.19
N LEU A 339 -15.72 18.84 -12.04
CA LEU A 339 -16.58 19.47 -13.03
C LEU A 339 -15.80 20.37 -14.00
N HIS A 340 -14.47 20.42 -13.88
CA HIS A 340 -13.57 21.13 -14.78
C HIS A 340 -13.08 20.18 -15.88
N LEU A 341 -13.32 20.53 -17.14
CA LEU A 341 -12.81 19.78 -18.30
C LEU A 341 -11.38 20.20 -18.66
N SER A 342 -10.57 19.23 -19.10
CA SER A 342 -9.16 19.39 -19.44
C SER A 342 -8.83 20.50 -20.46
N PRO A 343 -7.56 20.95 -20.51
CA PRO A 343 -7.13 22.09 -21.31
C PRO A 343 -7.38 21.86 -22.81
N GLY A 344 -8.17 22.74 -23.44
CA GLY A 344 -8.47 22.71 -24.88
C GLY A 344 -9.95 22.48 -25.24
N SER A 345 -10.84 22.34 -24.26
CA SER A 345 -12.28 22.19 -24.51
C SER A 345 -13.00 23.54 -24.58
N GLU A 346 -13.76 23.75 -25.66
CA GLU A 346 -14.68 24.87 -25.82
C GLU A 346 -15.74 24.86 -24.70
N SER A 347 -16.17 26.03 -24.23
CA SER A 347 -17.25 26.20 -23.24
C SER A 347 -18.39 25.23 -23.54
N ARG A 348 -18.78 24.38 -22.58
CA ARG A 348 -19.88 23.44 -22.78
C ARG A 348 -21.14 23.95 -22.12
N ASP A 349 -22.18 24.04 -22.92
CA ASP A 349 -23.55 24.21 -22.44
C ASP A 349 -24.00 22.91 -21.75
N VAL A 350 -24.41 23.02 -20.49
CA VAL A 350 -24.94 21.90 -19.69
C VAL A 350 -26.46 22.02 -19.62
N SER A 351 -27.16 20.90 -19.82
CA SER A 351 -28.61 20.81 -19.61
C SER A 351 -28.92 19.70 -18.61
N PHE A 352 -29.90 19.95 -17.75
CA PHE A 352 -30.34 18.98 -16.73
C PHE A 352 -31.52 18.15 -17.22
N ARG A 353 -31.57 16.89 -16.80
CA ARG A 353 -32.65 15.95 -17.08
C ARG A 353 -33.58 15.84 -15.89
N LYS A 354 -34.75 15.26 -16.14
CA LYS A 354 -35.65 14.84 -15.06
C LYS A 354 -34.90 13.96 -14.05
N ASP A 355 -35.18 14.20 -12.77
CA ASP A 355 -34.60 13.58 -11.58
C ASP A 355 -33.16 14.01 -11.24
N ASP A 356 -32.54 14.88 -12.03
CA ASP A 356 -31.26 15.50 -11.66
C ASP A 356 -31.44 16.41 -10.43
N ILE A 357 -30.38 16.53 -9.64
CA ILE A 357 -30.34 17.33 -8.41
C ILE A 357 -29.24 18.37 -8.53
N VAL A 358 -29.56 19.61 -8.19
CA VAL A 358 -28.60 20.72 -8.16
C VAL A 358 -28.67 21.44 -6.82
N GLU A 359 -27.53 21.92 -6.35
CA GLU A 359 -27.44 22.78 -5.17
C GLU A 359 -27.05 24.19 -5.62
N ILE A 360 -27.84 25.19 -5.23
CA ILE A 360 -27.64 26.59 -5.61
C ILE A 360 -27.64 27.41 -4.33
N ASP A 361 -26.70 28.33 -4.16
CA ASP A 361 -26.68 29.22 -3.00
C ASP A 361 -28.00 30.02 -2.91
N GLN A 362 -28.47 30.28 -1.70
CA GLN A 362 -29.77 30.88 -1.46
C GLN A 362 -29.90 32.27 -2.11
N ARG A 363 -28.81 33.04 -2.17
CA ARG A 363 -28.84 34.38 -2.76
C ARG A 363 -29.11 34.31 -4.27
N THR A 364 -28.49 33.37 -4.98
CA THR A 364 -28.79 33.17 -6.41
C THR A 364 -30.14 32.53 -6.64
N ALA A 365 -30.48 31.56 -5.79
CA ALA A 365 -31.69 30.77 -5.92
C ALA A 365 -32.97 31.61 -5.71
N GLU A 366 -32.96 32.55 -4.77
CA GLU A 366 -34.10 33.42 -4.45
C GLU A 366 -34.06 34.76 -5.20
N GLY A 367 -33.06 34.95 -6.07
CA GLY A 367 -32.83 36.17 -6.82
C GLY A 367 -32.05 37.21 -6.02
N TYR A 368 -31.11 37.87 -6.70
CA TYR A 368 -30.29 38.92 -6.10
C TYR A 368 -30.21 40.13 -7.00
N GLN A 369 -30.05 41.29 -6.38
CA GLN A 369 -29.80 42.53 -7.10
C GLN A 369 -28.30 42.67 -7.33
N ARG A 370 -27.90 42.79 -8.60
CA ARG A 370 -26.52 43.09 -8.97
C ARG A 370 -26.15 44.50 -8.53
N PRO A 371 -24.85 44.80 -8.35
CA PRO A 371 -24.39 46.16 -8.03
C PRO A 371 -24.80 47.22 -9.07
N ASP A 372 -25.08 46.80 -10.30
CA ASP A 372 -25.59 47.65 -11.39
C ASP A 372 -27.10 47.95 -11.30
N GLY A 373 -27.79 47.44 -10.28
CA GLY A 373 -29.23 47.61 -10.05
C GLY A 373 -30.12 46.57 -10.74
N THR A 374 -29.56 45.69 -11.58
CA THR A 374 -30.31 44.65 -12.31
C THR A 374 -30.72 43.53 -11.36
N GLN A 375 -32.00 43.17 -11.36
CA GLN A 375 -32.51 42.06 -10.56
C GLN A 375 -32.36 40.75 -11.33
N VAL A 376 -31.60 39.80 -10.76
CA VAL A 376 -31.57 38.42 -11.25
C VAL A 376 -32.81 37.72 -10.70
N PRO A 377 -33.69 37.18 -11.55
CA PRO A 377 -34.89 36.50 -11.08
C PRO A 377 -34.53 35.20 -10.33
N PRO A 378 -35.38 34.79 -9.37
CA PRO A 378 -35.28 33.51 -8.68
C PRO A 378 -35.07 32.35 -9.67
N PHE A 379 -34.36 31.32 -9.24
CA PHE A 379 -34.07 30.16 -10.07
C PHE A 379 -35.36 29.42 -10.49
N VAL A 380 -36.33 29.30 -9.58
CA VAL A 380 -37.63 28.68 -9.84
C VAL A 380 -38.44 29.41 -10.91
N ASP A 381 -38.26 30.73 -11.04
CA ASP A 381 -38.94 31.52 -12.07
C ASP A 381 -38.35 31.28 -13.46
N ARG A 382 -37.06 30.93 -13.54
CA ARG A 382 -36.36 30.56 -14.77
C ARG A 382 -36.59 29.08 -15.15
N GLU A 383 -36.62 28.21 -14.14
CA GLU A 383 -36.83 26.77 -14.30
C GLU A 383 -38.11 26.31 -13.56
N PRO A 384 -39.30 26.40 -14.18
CA PRO A 384 -40.55 25.97 -13.55
C PRO A 384 -40.61 24.45 -13.29
N ASN A 385 -39.69 23.68 -13.89
CA ASN A 385 -39.63 22.23 -13.75
C ASN A 385 -38.86 21.76 -12.51
N VAL A 386 -38.53 22.63 -11.55
CA VAL A 386 -37.78 22.25 -10.34
C VAL A 386 -38.64 22.33 -9.08
N VAL A 387 -38.34 21.48 -8.12
CA VAL A 387 -38.95 21.49 -6.78
C VAL A 387 -37.84 21.58 -5.74
N VAL A 388 -38.03 22.42 -4.73
CA VAL A 388 -37.13 22.50 -3.56
C VAL A 388 -37.23 21.20 -2.78
N GLU A 389 -36.13 20.47 -2.67
CA GLU A 389 -36.04 19.27 -1.86
C GLU A 389 -35.67 19.63 -0.42
N ASP A 390 -34.60 20.42 -0.24
CA ASP A 390 -34.12 20.82 1.08
C ASP A 390 -33.28 22.10 1.03
N ARG A 391 -33.03 22.68 2.21
CA ARG A 391 -32.06 23.77 2.41
C ARG A 391 -30.93 23.26 3.27
N ILE A 392 -29.71 23.43 2.80
CA ILE A 392 -28.50 22.80 3.34
C ILE A 392 -27.57 23.88 3.79
N PHE A 393 -27.10 23.77 5.03
CA PHE A 393 -26.05 24.64 5.51
C PHE A 393 -24.69 24.17 4.97
N ARG A 394 -23.88 25.10 4.46
CA ARG A 394 -22.49 24.88 4.08
C ARG A 394 -21.67 25.98 4.75
N ARG A 395 -20.72 25.58 5.59
CA ARG A 395 -19.88 26.56 6.30
C ARG A 395 -19.03 27.34 5.30
N LYS A 396 -18.70 28.59 5.59
CA LYS A 396 -17.78 29.32 4.73
C LYS A 396 -16.37 28.73 4.84
N LEU A 397 -15.75 28.42 3.70
CA LEU A 397 -14.36 27.95 3.61
C LEU A 397 -13.36 29.10 3.78
N VAL A 398 -13.41 29.77 4.92
CA VAL A 398 -12.41 30.77 5.33
C VAL A 398 -12.17 30.71 6.84
N ASP A 399 -13.05 30.01 7.56
CA ASP A 399 -13.07 29.96 9.01
C ASP A 399 -12.51 28.61 9.49
N PHE A 400 -11.19 28.47 9.40
CA PHE A 400 -10.34 27.95 10.47
C PHE A 400 -8.85 27.92 10.13
N PRO A 401 -7.98 28.46 10.99
CA PRO A 401 -6.56 28.16 11.00
C PRO A 401 -6.27 26.69 11.36
N TYR A 402 -5.99 25.90 10.32
CA TYR A 402 -4.98 24.83 10.28
C TYR A 402 -5.24 23.45 10.93
N GLU A 403 -6.17 23.27 11.89
CA GLU A 403 -6.25 21.94 12.57
C GLU A 403 -6.78 20.78 11.69
N MET A 404 -7.49 21.08 10.60
CA MET A 404 -8.10 20.10 9.69
C MET A 404 -7.11 19.38 8.76
N THR A 405 -6.18 20.12 8.15
CA THR A 405 -5.29 19.59 7.10
C THR A 405 -4.27 18.59 7.68
N ASN A 406 -3.90 18.74 8.96
CA ASN A 406 -3.01 17.82 9.68
C ASN A 406 -3.66 16.44 9.89
N LEU A 407 -4.97 16.41 10.11
CA LEU A 407 -5.75 15.18 10.24
C LEU A 407 -5.92 14.46 8.90
N TYR A 408 -6.16 15.20 7.83
CA TYR A 408 -6.30 14.64 6.49
C TYR A 408 -5.00 14.06 5.94
N ASN A 409 -3.88 14.75 6.15
CA ASN A 409 -2.57 14.25 5.72
C ASN A 409 -2.11 13.05 6.57
N ARG A 410 -2.48 12.97 7.85
CA ARG A 410 -2.23 11.79 8.70
C ARG A 410 -3.13 10.60 8.32
N GLY A 411 -4.39 10.84 7.95
CA GLY A 411 -5.27 9.79 7.42
C GLY A 411 -4.72 9.18 6.12
N PHE A 412 -4.27 10.05 5.21
CA PHE A 412 -3.67 9.61 3.95
C PHE A 412 -2.34 8.85 4.14
N GLN A 413 -1.48 9.29 5.06
CA GLN A 413 -0.23 8.58 5.40
C GLN A 413 -0.48 7.26 6.13
N ALA A 414 -1.46 7.20 7.04
CA ALA A 414 -1.83 5.97 7.72
C ALA A 414 -2.39 4.93 6.74
N GLU A 415 -3.17 5.35 5.73
CA GLU A 415 -3.68 4.48 4.68
C GLU A 415 -2.55 3.96 3.78
N THR A 416 -1.60 4.82 3.38
CA THR A 416 -0.43 4.38 2.61
C THR A 416 0.49 3.47 3.41
N ASP A 417 0.69 3.74 4.71
CA ASP A 417 1.44 2.86 5.60
C ASP A 417 0.71 1.52 5.83
N GLN A 418 -0.62 1.52 5.94
CA GLN A 418 -1.41 0.29 6.06
C GLN A 418 -1.33 -0.55 4.78
N GLN A 419 -1.41 0.07 3.61
CA GLN A 419 -1.22 -0.63 2.32
C GLN A 419 0.22 -1.16 2.18
N ARG A 420 1.23 -0.38 2.59
CA ARG A 420 2.63 -0.83 2.60
C ARG A 420 2.85 -1.99 3.58
N LEU A 421 2.26 -1.94 4.77
CA LEU A 421 2.32 -3.01 5.76
C LEU A 421 1.60 -4.27 5.28
N ALA A 422 0.44 -4.13 4.62
CA ALA A 422 -0.28 -5.26 4.02
C ALA A 422 0.55 -5.92 2.90
N SER A 423 1.16 -5.12 2.02
CA SER A 423 2.07 -5.63 0.98
C SER A 423 3.32 -6.28 1.58
N ASN A 424 3.92 -5.67 2.60
CA ASN A 424 5.06 -6.25 3.31
C ASN A 424 4.70 -7.57 4.00
N ASN A 425 3.52 -7.68 4.60
CA ASN A 425 3.03 -8.92 5.21
C ASN A 425 2.84 -10.02 4.15
N GLU A 426 2.31 -9.70 2.96
CA GLU A 426 2.17 -10.67 1.86
C GLU A 426 3.54 -11.17 1.35
N VAL A 427 4.54 -10.28 1.27
CA VAL A 427 5.93 -10.65 0.94
C VAL A 427 6.54 -11.51 2.04
N GLN A 428 6.31 -11.19 3.31
CA GLN A 428 6.78 -11.97 4.46
C GLN A 428 6.14 -13.36 4.51
N ASP A 429 4.83 -13.48 4.26
CA ASP A 429 4.13 -14.76 4.19
C ASP A 429 4.68 -15.63 3.04
N THR A 430 4.96 -15.02 1.88
CA THR A 430 5.59 -15.72 0.76
C THR A 430 7.00 -16.22 1.14
N ALA A 431 7.81 -15.36 1.78
CA ALA A 431 9.14 -15.73 2.27
C ALA A 431 9.11 -16.84 3.33
N LEU A 432 8.12 -16.82 4.24
CA LEU A 432 7.89 -17.86 5.23
C LEU A 432 7.50 -19.19 4.58
N GLN A 433 6.63 -19.17 3.56
CA GLN A 433 6.29 -20.39 2.80
C GLN A 433 7.50 -20.97 2.07
N ASP A 434 8.34 -20.13 1.45
CA ASP A 434 9.57 -20.57 0.81
C ASP A 434 10.57 -21.15 1.81
N LEU A 435 10.72 -20.53 2.99
CA LEU A 435 11.54 -21.07 4.09
C LEU A 435 11.02 -22.43 4.59
N LEU A 436 9.71 -22.57 4.78
CA LEU A 436 9.09 -23.84 5.17
C LEU A 436 9.33 -24.92 4.12
N LYS A 437 9.25 -24.57 2.83
CA LYS A 437 9.54 -25.50 1.73
C LYS A 437 11.02 -25.91 1.73
N GLN A 438 11.95 -24.97 1.89
CA GLN A 438 13.38 -25.28 2.00
C GLN A 438 13.68 -26.15 3.24
N GLN A 439 13.00 -25.90 4.36
CA GLN A 439 13.15 -26.72 5.56
C GLN A 439 12.67 -28.15 5.32
N GLN A 440 11.52 -28.33 4.67
CA GLN A 440 11.02 -29.66 4.27
C GLN A 440 11.97 -30.38 3.32
N GLU A 441 12.54 -29.66 2.33
CA GLU A 441 13.55 -30.22 1.41
C GLU A 441 14.81 -30.65 2.16
N ARG A 442 15.35 -29.82 3.05
CA ARG A 442 16.50 -30.18 3.91
C ARG A 442 16.20 -31.37 4.81
N THR A 443 15.00 -31.46 5.39
CA THR A 443 14.60 -32.63 6.19
C THR A 443 14.54 -33.89 5.34
N ARG A 444 14.01 -33.82 4.11
CA ARG A 444 14.01 -34.95 3.17
C ARG A 444 15.41 -35.39 2.79
N GLU A 445 16.30 -34.44 2.48
CA GLU A 445 17.71 -34.74 2.17
C GLU A 445 18.43 -35.35 3.36
N LYS A 446 18.22 -34.83 4.57
CA LYS A 446 18.80 -35.40 5.79
C LYS A 446 18.36 -36.85 6.02
N ILE A 447 17.07 -37.14 5.84
CA ILE A 447 16.54 -38.51 5.94
C ILE A 447 17.17 -39.41 4.87
N ALA A 448 17.34 -38.91 3.64
CA ALA A 448 18.01 -39.65 2.57
C ALA A 448 19.48 -39.97 2.93
N ILE A 449 20.23 -38.99 3.44
CA ILE A 449 21.62 -39.16 3.89
C ILE A 449 21.70 -40.11 5.09
N GLU A 450 20.78 -40.04 6.05
CA GLU A 450 20.72 -40.97 7.18
C GLU A 450 20.45 -42.41 6.72
N ASN A 451 19.53 -42.59 5.76
CA ASN A 451 19.28 -43.89 5.15
C ASN A 451 20.52 -44.41 4.41
N ASP A 452 21.20 -43.59 3.61
CA ASP A 452 22.43 -43.95 2.91
C ASP A 452 23.55 -44.30 3.89
N ASN A 453 23.71 -43.54 4.98
CA ASN A 453 24.68 -43.85 6.03
C ASN A 453 24.39 -45.18 6.73
N ASN A 454 23.12 -45.51 6.95
CA ASN A 454 22.73 -46.81 7.51
C ASN A 454 23.00 -47.95 6.52
N LEU A 455 22.76 -47.75 5.23
CA LEU A 455 23.12 -48.71 4.17
C LEU A 455 24.64 -48.93 4.13
N LEU A 456 25.43 -47.85 4.16
CA LEU A 456 26.90 -47.93 4.18
C LEU A 456 27.44 -48.62 5.43
N ARG A 457 26.83 -48.41 6.60
CA ARG A 457 27.18 -49.15 7.83
C ARG A 457 26.89 -50.64 7.68
N ASN A 458 25.71 -51.00 7.17
CA ASN A 458 25.36 -52.39 6.91
C ASN A 458 26.33 -53.04 5.91
N ASP A 459 26.76 -52.31 4.88
CA ASP A 459 27.75 -52.79 3.92
C ASP A 459 29.13 -52.95 4.55
N LEU A 460 29.54 -52.04 5.43
CA LEU A 460 30.79 -52.15 6.18
C LEU A 460 30.76 -53.36 7.13
N ASP A 461 29.64 -53.61 7.81
CA ASP A 461 29.46 -54.80 8.66
C ASP A 461 29.52 -56.08 7.82
N ARG A 462 28.91 -56.10 6.64
CA ARG A 462 29.02 -57.23 5.70
C ARG A 462 30.44 -57.46 5.21
N VAL A 463 31.15 -56.40 4.84
CA VAL A 463 32.56 -56.49 4.41
C VAL A 463 33.44 -56.99 5.55
N SER A 464 33.25 -56.50 6.78
CA SER A 464 34.02 -56.97 7.93
C SER A 464 33.73 -58.43 8.26
N ALA A 465 32.49 -58.90 8.15
CA ALA A 465 32.13 -60.31 8.30
C ALA A 465 32.77 -61.19 7.21
N ILE A 466 32.78 -60.72 5.95
CA ILE A 466 33.45 -61.42 4.85
C ILE A 466 34.97 -61.48 5.08
N LEU A 467 35.59 -60.40 5.56
CA LEU A 467 37.02 -60.38 5.89
C LEU A 467 37.35 -61.36 7.01
N GLN A 468 36.55 -61.39 8.09
CA GLN A 468 36.73 -62.36 9.17
C GLN A 468 36.57 -63.81 8.67
N GLN A 469 35.57 -64.07 7.83
CA GLN A 469 35.38 -65.39 7.22
C GLN A 469 36.57 -65.77 6.33
N ARG A 470 37.11 -64.81 5.56
CA ARG A 470 38.31 -65.02 4.74
C ARG A 470 39.53 -65.32 5.59
N ASP A 471 39.75 -64.58 6.68
CA ASP A 471 40.87 -64.80 7.59
C ASP A 471 40.79 -66.17 8.26
N GLN A 472 39.58 -66.60 8.65
CA GLN A 472 39.34 -67.96 9.15
C GLN A 472 39.65 -69.02 8.08
N GLN A 473 39.21 -68.82 6.83
CA GLN A 473 39.53 -69.73 5.73
C GLN A 473 41.03 -69.77 5.42
N VAL A 474 41.72 -68.64 5.47
CA VAL A 474 43.18 -68.55 5.28
C VAL A 474 43.90 -69.30 6.40
N ALA A 475 43.49 -69.10 7.66
CA ALA A 475 44.06 -69.81 8.80
C ALA A 475 43.80 -71.33 8.74
N GLU A 476 42.60 -71.75 8.34
CA GLU A 476 42.28 -73.16 8.13
C GLU A 476 43.11 -73.77 7.01
N ASN A 477 43.23 -73.08 5.87
CA ASN A 477 44.07 -73.50 4.76
C ASN A 477 45.54 -73.59 5.15
N ALA A 478 46.06 -72.64 5.94
CA ALA A 478 47.42 -72.69 6.46
C ALA A 478 47.66 -73.92 7.34
N ARG A 479 46.74 -74.23 8.26
CA ARG A 479 46.81 -75.47 9.08
C ARG A 479 46.73 -76.73 8.23
N ARG A 480 45.90 -76.74 7.18
CA ARG A 480 45.84 -77.85 6.23
C ARG A 480 47.18 -78.05 5.51
N ILE A 481 47.79 -76.96 5.03
CA ILE A 481 49.12 -77.00 4.40
C ILE A 481 50.16 -77.57 5.38
N GLU A 482 50.23 -77.06 6.60
CA GLU A 482 51.16 -77.55 7.64
C GLU A 482 50.94 -79.05 7.95
N SER A 483 49.68 -79.48 8.03
CA SER A 483 49.37 -80.91 8.23
C SER A 483 49.78 -81.79 7.05
N LEU A 484 49.69 -81.27 5.81
CA LEU A 484 50.12 -81.96 4.60
C LEU A 484 51.65 -82.00 4.52
N GLU A 485 52.34 -80.94 4.93
CA GLU A 485 53.80 -80.90 5.03
C GLU A 485 54.31 -81.92 6.06
N MET A 486 53.69 -82.01 7.25
CA MET A 486 54.03 -83.04 8.24
C MET A 486 53.81 -84.46 7.69
N LYS A 487 52.69 -84.71 7.00
CA LYS A 487 52.41 -86.02 6.37
C LYS A 487 53.41 -86.33 5.25
N LEU A 488 53.82 -85.34 4.46
CA LEU A 488 54.85 -85.50 3.44
C LEU A 488 56.19 -85.88 4.06
N GLU A 489 56.56 -85.25 5.18
CA GLU A 489 57.80 -85.54 5.91
C GLU A 489 57.77 -86.93 6.56
N GLU A 490 56.64 -87.33 7.13
CA GLU A 490 56.42 -88.68 7.64
C GLU A 490 56.51 -89.74 6.53
N LEU A 491 55.88 -89.48 5.38
CA LEU A 491 56.00 -90.32 4.19
C LEU A 491 57.46 -90.42 3.72
N ARG A 492 58.19 -89.30 3.63
CA ARG A 492 59.62 -89.29 3.28
C ARG A 492 60.44 -90.14 4.23
N ARG A 493 60.27 -89.97 5.55
CA ARG A 493 60.94 -90.83 6.56
C ARG A 493 60.58 -92.29 6.41
N SER A 494 59.31 -92.62 6.15
CA SER A 494 58.88 -94.01 5.95
C SER A 494 59.53 -94.65 4.71
N ILE A 495 59.73 -93.86 3.64
CA ILE A 495 60.42 -94.29 2.43
C ILE A 495 61.92 -94.47 2.72
N GLU A 496 62.56 -93.55 3.44
CA GLU A 496 63.96 -93.66 3.86
C GLU A 496 64.21 -94.88 4.75
N LEU A 497 63.35 -95.11 5.76
CA LEU A 497 63.42 -96.29 6.63
C LEU A 497 63.20 -97.58 5.83
N ARG A 498 62.26 -97.61 4.87
CA ARG A 498 62.11 -98.75 3.96
C ARG A 498 63.36 -98.95 3.09
N ALA A 499 63.91 -97.89 2.52
CA ALA A 499 65.13 -97.96 1.72
C ALA A 499 66.33 -98.49 2.54
N GLN A 500 66.45 -98.09 3.81
CA GLN A 500 67.47 -98.62 4.74
C GLN A 500 67.21 -100.09 5.10
N SER A 501 65.95 -100.50 5.32
CA SER A 501 65.62 -101.91 5.59
C SER A 501 65.90 -102.82 4.39
N ILE A 502 65.77 -102.30 3.16
CA ILE A 502 66.10 -103.04 1.94
C ILE A 502 67.62 -103.16 1.78
N SER A 503 68.41 -102.13 2.15
CA SER A 503 69.87 -102.21 2.08
C SER A 503 70.51 -103.05 3.19
N SER A 504 69.86 -103.20 4.35
CA SER A 504 70.31 -104.09 5.43
C SER A 504 69.91 -105.55 5.24
N SER A 505 68.87 -105.83 4.44
CA SER A 505 68.48 -107.18 4.04
C SER A 505 69.32 -107.76 2.90
N SER A 506 70.22 -106.98 2.30
CA SER A 506 71.09 -107.41 1.18
C SER A 506 72.56 -107.60 1.57
N ARG A 507 72.85 -107.81 2.86
CA ARG A 507 74.12 -108.36 3.37
C ARG A 507 73.82 -109.68 4.05
#